data_AF-A0A7K0CC87-F1
#
_entry.id   AF-A0A7K0CC87-F1
#
_cell.length_a   1.000
_cell.length_b   1.000
_cell.length_c   1.000
_cell.angle_alpha   90.00
_cell.angle_beta   90.00
_cell.angle_gamma   90.00
#
_symmetry.space_group_name_H-M   'P 1'
#
loop_
_entity.id
_entity.type
_entity.pdbx_description
1 polymer ?
#
loop_
_entity_poly.entity_id
_entity_poly.type
_entity_poly.pdbx_seq_one_letter_code
_entity_poly.pdbx_strand_id
1 'polypeptide(L)'
;MRWHRRLLRAVGGLGLVACLLGAATTGVQASAPADATAVTVPPGVTAAVAVYDRQTNTFTEQLNPHLQVRSASVVKLLIALDHLWNKGPTYSLTPTDRARFDSMLRASDDAAASSYWSANGGSAIVSRLGLSDTAGPPAGYPGTWGYTALSAADTVRIYRWILDSAPATVRDMVMGNLRQSTRCGTDGFDQLFGIPATFDSP
;
A
#
# COMPACT_ATOMS: atom_id res chain seq x y z
N MET A 1 -7.50 -7.86 3.71
CA MET A 1 -6.27 -8.58 3.98
C MET A 1 -6.74 -9.38 5.15
N ARG A 2 -6.92 -10.68 5.02
CA ARG A 2 -7.00 -11.47 6.25
C ARG A 2 -5.56 -11.52 6.77
N TRP A 3 -5.14 -10.42 7.41
CA TRP A 3 -3.90 -10.22 8.17
C TRP A 3 -3.89 -11.17 9.37
N HIS A 4 -4.10 -12.46 9.17
CA HIS A 4 -4.03 -13.41 10.26
C HIS A 4 -2.57 -13.79 10.41
N ARG A 5 -1.94 -13.20 11.43
CA ARG A 5 -0.89 -13.88 12.18
C ARG A 5 -1.34 -15.33 12.33
N ARG A 6 -0.56 -16.28 11.82
CA ARG A 6 -0.67 -17.67 12.26
C ARG A 6 -0.27 -17.67 13.73
N LEU A 7 -1.22 -17.44 14.63
CA LEU A 7 -1.06 -17.77 16.03
C LEU A 7 -1.20 -19.29 16.11
N LEU A 8 -0.06 -19.95 16.30
CA LEU A 8 -0.02 -21.32 16.78
C LEU A 8 -0.77 -21.36 18.12
N ARG A 9 -1.93 -22.02 18.13
CA ARG A 9 -2.63 -22.38 19.36
C ARG A 9 -1.79 -23.45 20.07
N ALA A 10 -1.08 -23.07 21.12
CA ALA A 10 -0.69 -24.01 22.16
C ALA A 10 -1.79 -23.98 23.24
N VAL A 11 -2.47 -25.10 23.40
CA VAL A 11 -3.41 -25.39 24.49
C VAL A 11 -2.60 -25.91 25.69
N GLY A 12 -2.90 -25.38 26.87
CA GLY A 12 -2.38 -25.79 28.18
C GLY A 12 -2.29 -24.54 29.05
N GLY A 13 -3.15 -24.27 30.03
CA GLY A 13 -3.74 -25.18 31.01
C GLY A 13 -2.97 -25.03 32.31
N LEU A 14 -3.39 -24.08 33.17
CA LEU A 14 -3.52 -24.16 34.63
C LEU A 14 -3.62 -22.73 35.20
N GLY A 15 -4.63 -22.52 36.03
CA GLY A 15 -4.84 -21.27 36.75
C GLY A 15 -3.82 -21.09 37.87
N LEU A 16 -3.44 -19.83 38.08
CA LEU A 16 -2.88 -19.35 39.34
C LEU A 16 -3.37 -17.91 39.52
N VAL A 17 -4.27 -17.74 40.49
CA VAL A 17 -4.64 -16.44 41.03
C VAL A 17 -3.48 -15.97 41.88
N ALA A 18 -2.82 -14.90 41.47
CA ALA A 18 -1.85 -14.18 42.29
C ALA A 18 -2.30 -12.73 42.43
N CYS A 19 -2.80 -12.39 43.62
CA CYS A 19 -2.91 -11.01 44.07
C CYS A 19 -1.50 -10.46 44.30
N LEU A 20 -1.11 -9.43 43.54
CA LEU A 20 -0.01 -8.54 43.91
C LEU A 20 -0.44 -7.09 43.73
N LEU A 21 -0.33 -6.34 44.83
CA LEU A 21 -0.53 -4.91 44.98
C LEU A 21 0.69 -4.14 44.47
N GLY A 22 0.47 -2.97 43.86
CA GLY A 22 1.46 -1.91 43.60
C GLY A 22 2.19 -2.01 42.25
N ALA A 23 2.46 -0.96 41.49
CA ALA A 23 2.31 0.48 41.68
C ALA A 23 1.93 1.12 40.33
N ALA A 24 1.11 2.18 40.35
CA ALA A 24 0.83 2.97 39.16
C ALA A 24 2.13 3.71 38.76
N THR A 25 2.82 3.20 37.74
CA THR A 25 3.85 3.97 37.06
C THR A 25 3.11 5.02 36.23
N THR A 26 3.08 6.26 36.72
CA THR A 26 2.78 7.43 35.89
C THR A 26 3.88 7.53 34.86
N GLY A 27 3.69 6.86 33.72
CA GLY A 27 4.53 7.06 32.56
C GLY A 27 4.50 8.54 32.22
N VAL A 28 5.65 9.19 32.25
CA VAL A 28 5.81 10.53 31.70
C VAL A 28 5.45 10.41 30.22
N GLN A 29 4.25 10.87 29.88
CA GLN A 29 3.81 10.97 28.52
C GLN A 29 4.65 12.10 27.90
N ALA A 30 5.76 11.71 27.27
CA ALA A 30 6.61 12.64 26.54
C ALA A 30 5.71 13.37 25.54
N SER A 31 5.51 14.67 25.78
CA SER A 31 4.77 15.54 24.89
C SER A 31 5.56 15.57 23.58
N ALA A 32 4.96 15.05 22.50
CA ALA A 32 5.56 15.20 21.18
C ALA A 32 5.76 16.70 20.90
N PRO A 33 6.89 17.10 20.28
CA PRO A 33 7.12 18.51 19.96
C PRO A 33 5.99 19.03 19.08
N ALA A 34 5.41 20.16 19.50
CA ALA A 34 4.18 20.75 18.96
C ALA A 34 4.42 21.62 17.71
N ASP A 35 5.38 21.23 16.86
CA ASP A 35 5.70 21.92 15.60
C ASP A 35 5.79 20.90 14.45
N ALA A 36 4.72 20.12 14.25
CA ALA A 36 4.51 19.47 12.95
C ALA A 36 4.18 20.58 11.95
N THR A 37 4.90 20.64 10.84
CA THR A 37 4.74 21.75 9.89
C THR A 37 3.45 21.49 9.13
N ALA A 38 2.38 22.22 9.46
CA ALA A 38 1.06 21.95 8.91
C ALA A 38 1.10 21.90 7.38
N VAL A 39 0.61 20.80 6.80
CA VAL A 39 0.49 20.62 5.35
C VAL A 39 -0.30 21.78 4.76
N THR A 40 0.35 22.58 3.91
CA THR A 40 -0.31 23.70 3.22
C THR A 40 -0.90 23.23 1.90
N VAL A 41 -2.22 23.39 1.74
CA VAL A 41 -2.94 23.01 0.52
C VAL A 41 -3.44 24.25 -0.21
N PRO A 42 -3.12 24.44 -1.51
CA PRO A 42 -3.62 25.57 -2.29
C PRO A 42 -5.16 25.63 -2.34
N PRO A 43 -5.76 26.83 -2.43
CA PRO A 43 -7.21 26.96 -2.63
C PRO A 43 -7.70 26.15 -3.83
N GLY A 44 -8.84 25.46 -3.67
CA GLY A 44 -9.44 24.62 -4.72
C GLY A 44 -8.84 23.22 -4.87
N VAL A 45 -7.81 22.87 -4.09
CA VAL A 45 -7.22 21.53 -4.08
C VAL A 45 -7.76 20.72 -2.91
N THR A 46 -8.19 19.50 -3.18
CA THR A 46 -8.44 18.49 -2.13
C THR A 46 -7.24 17.57 -2.05
N ALA A 47 -6.61 17.49 -0.87
CA ALA A 47 -5.44 16.67 -0.64
C ALA A 47 -5.63 15.71 0.53
N ALA A 48 -5.04 14.53 0.39
CA ALA A 48 -4.80 13.57 1.45
C ALA A 48 -3.29 13.30 1.51
N VAL A 49 -2.70 13.46 2.69
CA VAL A 49 -1.25 13.31 2.93
C VAL A 49 -1.05 12.40 4.13
N ALA A 50 -0.08 11.50 4.02
CA ALA A 50 0.42 10.72 5.14
C ALA A 50 1.90 10.44 4.92
N VAL A 51 2.75 10.85 5.86
CA VAL A 51 4.17 10.53 5.91
C VAL A 51 4.41 9.66 7.12
N TYR A 52 4.97 8.47 6.89
CA TYR A 52 5.24 7.49 7.93
C TYR A 52 6.74 7.22 8.04
N ASP A 53 7.30 7.53 9.19
CA ASP A 53 8.68 7.20 9.52
C ASP A 53 8.76 5.75 10.00
N ARG A 54 9.46 4.93 9.21
CA ARG A 54 9.68 3.50 9.50
C ARG A 54 10.70 3.25 10.61
N GLN A 55 11.58 4.21 10.93
CA GLN A 55 12.55 4.06 12.01
C GLN A 55 11.89 4.23 13.37
N THR A 56 11.10 5.29 13.53
CA THR A 56 10.37 5.56 14.78
C THR A 56 9.01 4.89 14.85
N ASN A 57 8.51 4.34 13.74
CA ASN A 57 7.17 3.75 13.61
C ASN A 57 6.03 4.73 13.91
N THR A 58 6.18 5.98 13.49
CA THR A 58 5.20 7.04 13.72
C THR A 58 4.83 7.75 12.41
N PHE A 59 3.62 8.31 12.36
CA PHE A 59 3.29 9.28 11.32
C PHE A 59 3.86 10.63 11.72
N THR A 60 4.66 11.24 10.84
CA THR A 60 5.27 12.55 11.08
C THR A 60 4.41 13.68 10.54
N GLU A 61 3.66 13.42 9.45
CA GLU A 61 2.76 14.40 8.84
C GLU A 61 1.50 13.70 8.34
N GLN A 62 0.33 14.31 8.57
CA GLN A 62 -0.96 13.79 8.10
C GLN A 62 -1.92 14.93 7.75
N LEU A 63 -2.65 14.75 6.66
CA LEU A 63 -3.80 15.56 6.29
C LEU A 63 -4.85 14.65 5.67
N ASN A 64 -6.07 14.62 6.21
CA ASN A 64 -7.16 13.77 5.69
C ASN A 64 -6.72 12.33 5.37
N PRO A 65 -5.99 11.61 6.25
CA PRO A 65 -5.31 10.37 5.87
C PRO A 65 -6.27 9.25 5.44
N HIS A 66 -7.53 9.32 5.89
CA HIS A 66 -8.61 8.37 5.58
C HIS A 66 -9.52 8.82 4.43
N LEU A 67 -9.27 10.01 3.84
CA LEU A 67 -10.04 10.46 2.68
C LEU A 67 -9.78 9.54 1.49
N GLN A 68 -10.87 9.03 0.93
CA GLN A 68 -10.85 8.19 -0.25
C GLN A 68 -10.81 9.06 -1.52
N VAL A 69 -9.81 8.81 -2.36
CA VAL A 69 -9.68 9.42 -3.69
C VAL A 69 -9.56 8.32 -4.75
N ARG A 70 -9.94 8.64 -6.00
CA ARG A 70 -9.72 7.69 -7.10
C ARG A 70 -8.22 7.47 -7.28
N SER A 71 -7.81 6.21 -7.30
CA SER A 71 -6.41 5.81 -7.28
C SER A 71 -5.68 6.09 -8.59
N ALA A 72 -6.41 6.16 -9.70
CA ALA A 72 -5.84 6.01 -11.04
C ALA A 72 -4.88 4.79 -11.05
N SER A 73 -3.69 4.93 -11.63
CA SER A 73 -2.69 3.87 -11.76
C SER A 73 -2.08 3.36 -10.45
N VAL A 74 -2.31 4.02 -9.31
CA VAL A 74 -1.79 3.53 -8.01
C VAL A 74 -2.37 2.15 -7.64
N VAL A 75 -3.58 1.82 -8.09
CA VAL A 75 -4.19 0.49 -7.88
C VAL A 75 -3.40 -0.66 -8.54
N LYS A 76 -2.51 -0.38 -9.50
CA LYS A 76 -1.65 -1.41 -10.10
C LYS A 76 -0.75 -2.10 -9.04
N LEU A 77 -0.49 -1.45 -7.91
CA LEU A 77 0.11 -2.09 -6.73
C LEU A 77 -0.80 -3.18 -6.16
N LEU A 78 -2.10 -2.93 -6.00
CA LEU A 78 -3.05 -3.93 -5.51
C LEU A 78 -3.17 -5.11 -6.49
N ILE A 79 -3.20 -4.82 -7.78
CA ILE A 79 -3.25 -5.83 -8.84
C ILE A 79 -1.98 -6.71 -8.79
N ALA A 80 -0.80 -6.10 -8.68
CA ALA A 80 0.47 -6.80 -8.56
C ALA A 80 0.52 -7.70 -7.32
N LEU A 81 0.13 -7.16 -6.16
CA LEU A 81 0.12 -7.89 -4.89
C LEU A 81 -0.84 -9.06 -4.90
N ASP A 82 -2.02 -8.88 -5.48
CA ASP A 82 -3.01 -9.96 -5.63
C ASP A 82 -2.52 -11.05 -6.59
N HIS A 83 -1.89 -10.69 -7.71
CA HIS A 83 -1.35 -11.68 -8.64
C HIS A 83 -0.27 -12.57 -8.01
N LEU A 84 0.58 -12.00 -7.16
CA LEU A 84 1.61 -12.72 -6.41
C LEU A 84 1.05 -13.43 -5.16
N TRP A 85 -0.21 -13.17 -4.79
CA TRP A 85 -0.80 -13.66 -3.56
C TRP A 85 -0.84 -15.20 -3.51
N ASN A 86 -0.43 -15.76 -2.37
CA ASN A 86 -0.40 -17.21 -2.11
C ASN A 86 0.44 -18.07 -3.07
N LYS A 87 1.28 -17.48 -3.94
CA LYS A 87 2.12 -18.25 -4.85
C LYS A 87 3.32 -18.92 -4.17
N GLY A 88 3.66 -18.50 -2.95
CA GLY A 88 4.76 -19.04 -2.15
C GLY A 88 6.12 -18.39 -2.49
N PRO A 89 7.14 -18.60 -1.65
CA PRO A 89 8.42 -17.88 -1.75
C PRO A 89 9.25 -18.29 -2.97
N THR A 90 9.04 -19.48 -3.54
CA THR A 90 9.76 -20.01 -4.71
C THR A 90 9.10 -19.70 -6.05
N TYR A 91 7.94 -19.04 -6.03
CA TYR A 91 7.25 -18.70 -7.27
C TYR A 91 8.03 -17.69 -8.09
N SER A 92 8.09 -17.95 -9.39
CA SER A 92 8.60 -17.03 -10.38
C SER A 92 7.55 -16.83 -11.47
N LEU A 93 7.46 -15.61 -11.98
CA LEU A 93 6.60 -15.29 -13.11
C LEU A 93 7.10 -16.04 -14.36
N THR A 94 6.17 -16.48 -15.21
CA THR A 94 6.53 -16.93 -16.55
C THR A 94 7.19 -15.77 -17.31
N PRO A 95 7.98 -16.01 -18.37
CA PRO A 95 8.57 -14.90 -19.14
C PRO A 95 7.53 -13.91 -19.68
N THR A 96 6.36 -14.40 -20.08
CA THR A 96 5.25 -13.57 -20.56
C THR A 96 4.65 -12.74 -19.44
N ASP A 97 4.37 -13.35 -18.28
CA ASP A 97 3.84 -12.61 -17.13
C ASP A 97 4.88 -11.63 -16.59
N ARG A 98 6.17 -11.96 -16.63
CA ARG A 98 7.25 -11.06 -16.21
C ARG A 98 7.27 -9.80 -17.07
N ALA A 99 7.23 -9.93 -18.39
CA ALA A 99 7.19 -8.77 -19.29
C ALA A 99 5.96 -7.89 -19.04
N ARG A 100 4.78 -8.51 -18.87
CA ARG A 100 3.53 -7.79 -18.56
C ARG A 100 3.59 -7.08 -17.21
N PHE A 101 4.05 -7.77 -16.16
CA PHE A 101 4.18 -7.23 -14.82
C PHE A 101 5.15 -6.04 -14.77
N ASP A 102 6.24 -6.12 -15.53
CA ASP A 102 7.24 -5.06 -15.60
C ASP A 102 6.71 -3.83 -16.31
N SER A 103 6.08 -4.02 -17.49
CA SER A 103 5.45 -2.93 -18.22
C SER A 103 4.40 -2.23 -17.35
N MET A 104 3.56 -2.99 -16.64
CA MET A 104 2.53 -2.46 -15.73
C MET A 104 3.11 -1.58 -14.63
N LEU A 105 4.20 -2.00 -13.98
CA LEU A 105 4.74 -1.26 -12.84
C LEU A 105 5.75 -0.17 -13.22
N ARG A 106 6.47 -0.31 -14.32
CA ARG A 106 7.48 0.67 -14.76
C ARG A 106 6.86 1.78 -15.59
N ALA A 107 6.05 1.40 -16.57
CA ALA A 107 5.48 2.28 -17.58
C ALA A 107 3.96 2.40 -17.47
N SER A 108 3.39 1.97 -16.34
CA SER A 108 1.95 2.12 -16.04
C SER A 108 1.05 1.54 -17.13
N ASP A 109 1.46 0.44 -17.75
CA ASP A 109 0.75 -0.18 -18.88
C ASP A 109 -0.68 -0.61 -18.51
N ASP A 110 -1.66 0.00 -19.18
CA ASP A 110 -3.09 -0.21 -18.95
C ASP A 110 -3.60 -1.53 -19.52
N ALA A 111 -3.04 -2.01 -20.62
CA ALA A 111 -3.41 -3.30 -21.19
C ALA A 111 -2.91 -4.43 -20.27
N ALA A 112 -1.70 -4.29 -19.75
CA ALA A 112 -1.15 -5.19 -18.74
C ALA A 112 -2.01 -5.21 -17.46
N ALA A 113 -2.36 -4.04 -16.93
CA ALA A 113 -3.22 -3.93 -15.75
C ALA A 113 -4.61 -4.54 -15.99
N SER A 114 -5.23 -4.25 -17.13
CA SER A 114 -6.56 -4.77 -17.48
C SER A 114 -6.54 -6.30 -17.63
N SER A 115 -5.46 -6.86 -18.18
CA SER A 115 -5.30 -8.31 -18.27
C SER A 115 -5.28 -8.97 -16.89
N TYR A 116 -4.50 -8.44 -15.94
CA TYR A 116 -4.47 -8.99 -14.58
C TYR A 116 -5.77 -8.74 -13.82
N TRP A 117 -6.36 -7.54 -13.95
CA TRP A 117 -7.65 -7.21 -13.34
C TRP A 117 -8.73 -8.20 -13.76
N SER A 118 -8.88 -8.42 -15.07
CA SER A 118 -9.87 -9.37 -15.58
C SER A 118 -9.57 -10.81 -15.16
N ALA A 119 -8.31 -11.24 -15.29
CA ALA A 119 -7.92 -12.62 -14.97
C ALA A 119 -8.10 -12.96 -13.49
N ASN A 120 -7.93 -11.98 -12.59
CA ASN A 120 -8.00 -12.19 -11.15
C ASN A 120 -9.37 -11.81 -10.54
N GLY A 121 -10.42 -11.65 -11.36
CA GLY A 121 -11.79 -11.46 -10.88
C GLY A 121 -12.16 -10.02 -10.52
N GLY A 122 -11.50 -9.03 -11.11
CA GLY A 122 -11.84 -7.61 -11.04
C GLY A 122 -11.85 -7.06 -9.62
N SER A 123 -12.95 -6.41 -9.22
CA SER A 123 -13.10 -5.79 -7.90
C SER A 123 -12.87 -6.74 -6.72
N ALA A 124 -12.93 -8.05 -6.93
CA ALA A 124 -12.59 -9.04 -5.90
C ALA A 124 -11.12 -8.93 -5.43
N ILE A 125 -10.22 -8.41 -6.27
CA ILE A 125 -8.82 -8.05 -5.91
C ILE A 125 -8.81 -7.15 -4.67
N VAL A 126 -9.61 -6.08 -4.69
CA VAL A 126 -9.67 -5.09 -3.61
C VAL A 126 -10.19 -5.72 -2.33
N SER A 127 -11.25 -6.51 -2.42
CA SER A 127 -11.85 -7.18 -1.26
C SER A 127 -10.91 -8.17 -0.57
N ARG A 128 -10.08 -8.91 -1.32
CA ARG A 128 -9.11 -9.86 -0.76
C ARG A 128 -8.01 -9.14 0.03
N LEU A 129 -7.56 -7.99 -0.49
CA LEU A 129 -6.59 -7.13 0.17
C LEU A 129 -7.17 -6.35 1.34
N GLY A 130 -8.51 -6.26 1.51
CA GLY A 130 -9.23 -5.80 2.73
C GLY A 130 -8.44 -4.83 3.60
N LEU A 131 -8.10 -3.75 2.93
CA LEU A 131 -7.69 -2.46 3.43
C LEU A 131 -8.95 -1.73 3.91
N SER A 132 -8.82 -0.79 4.86
CA SER A 132 -9.99 -0.24 5.57
C SER A 132 -10.70 0.85 4.78
N ASP A 133 -9.94 1.66 4.06
CA ASP A 133 -10.37 2.82 3.31
C ASP A 133 -10.11 2.61 1.81
N THR A 134 -10.27 1.37 1.34
CA THR A 134 -10.12 1.02 -0.07
C THR A 134 -11.41 0.39 -0.58
N ALA A 135 -11.94 0.91 -1.68
CA ALA A 135 -13.13 0.37 -2.31
C ALA A 135 -12.89 0.15 -3.80
N GLY A 136 -13.48 -0.92 -4.36
CA GLY A 136 -13.44 -1.16 -5.80
C GLY A 136 -14.09 -0.02 -6.58
N PRO A 137 -13.94 0.00 -7.92
CA PRO A 137 -14.61 0.97 -8.75
C PRO A 137 -16.15 0.91 -8.57
N PRO A 138 -16.88 2.01 -8.85
CA PRO A 138 -18.33 2.05 -8.70
C PRO A 138 -19.01 0.89 -9.43
N ALA A 139 -20.13 0.38 -8.90
CA ALA A 139 -20.79 -0.82 -9.41
C ALA A 139 -21.19 -0.74 -10.90
N GLY A 140 -21.43 0.47 -11.43
CA GLY A 140 -21.71 0.69 -12.86
C GLY A 140 -20.48 0.66 -13.77
N TYR A 141 -19.27 0.62 -13.20
CA TYR A 141 -17.99 0.67 -13.92
C TYR A 141 -16.98 -0.38 -13.40
N PRO A 142 -17.38 -1.67 -13.24
CA PRO A 142 -16.54 -2.66 -12.57
C PRO A 142 -15.24 -2.99 -13.32
N GLY A 143 -15.17 -2.70 -14.63
CA GLY A 143 -13.96 -2.84 -15.44
C GLY A 143 -12.99 -1.66 -15.34
N THR A 144 -13.43 -0.51 -14.80
CA THR A 144 -12.64 0.71 -14.71
C THR A 144 -11.80 0.70 -13.44
N TRP A 145 -10.81 -0.20 -13.38
CA TRP A 145 -9.97 -0.42 -12.20
C TRP A 145 -9.35 0.88 -11.64
N GLY A 146 -9.05 1.88 -12.48
CA GLY A 146 -8.50 3.17 -12.05
C GLY A 146 -9.46 4.02 -11.20
N TYR A 147 -10.75 3.66 -11.15
CA TYR A 147 -11.74 4.27 -10.26
C TYR A 147 -11.78 3.63 -8.86
N THR A 148 -10.91 2.66 -8.58
CA THR A 148 -10.70 2.16 -7.23
C THR A 148 -10.41 3.33 -6.29
N ALA A 149 -11.13 3.40 -5.19
CA ALA A 149 -10.90 4.40 -4.16
C ALA A 149 -9.77 3.93 -3.23
N LEU A 150 -8.84 4.83 -2.88
CA LEU A 150 -7.70 4.57 -2.00
C LEU A 150 -7.49 5.77 -1.06
N SER A 151 -7.07 5.52 0.18
CA SER A 151 -6.66 6.57 1.13
C SER A 151 -5.13 6.66 1.27
N ALA A 152 -4.64 7.78 1.81
CA ALA A 152 -3.22 7.93 2.13
C ALA A 152 -2.77 6.94 3.22
N ALA A 153 -3.62 6.69 4.23
CA ALA A 153 -3.36 5.71 5.28
C ALA A 153 -3.22 4.28 4.73
N ASP A 154 -4.11 3.87 3.82
CA ASP A 154 -4.02 2.57 3.18
C ASP A 154 -2.84 2.46 2.22
N THR A 155 -2.49 3.55 1.53
CA THR A 155 -1.26 3.62 0.71
C THR A 155 -0.02 3.34 1.57
N VAL A 156 0.09 3.99 2.74
CA VAL A 156 1.16 3.71 3.71
C VAL A 156 1.12 2.26 4.17
N ARG A 157 -0.06 1.72 4.48
CA ARG A 157 -0.23 0.32 4.91
C ARG A 157 0.25 -0.68 3.86
N ILE A 158 -0.02 -0.41 2.58
CA ILE A 158 0.45 -1.22 1.45
C ILE A 158 1.98 -1.23 1.41
N TYR A 159 2.62 -0.05 1.43
CA TYR A 159 4.09 0.03 1.38
C TYR A 159 4.76 -0.58 2.60
N ARG A 160 4.19 -0.39 3.80
CA ARG A 160 4.69 -1.07 5.01
C ARG A 160 4.61 -2.58 4.89
N TRP A 161 3.52 -3.13 4.35
CA TRP A 161 3.46 -4.56 4.09
C TRP A 161 4.57 -5.01 3.12
N ILE A 162 4.72 -4.32 1.99
CA ILE A 162 5.74 -4.63 0.96
C ILE A 162 7.14 -4.61 1.56
N LEU A 163 7.48 -3.57 2.32
CA LEU A 163 8.83 -3.33 2.79
C LEU A 163 9.18 -4.12 4.05
N ASP A 164 8.21 -4.27 4.97
CA ASP A 164 8.47 -4.80 6.33
C ASP A 164 8.05 -6.27 6.48
N SER A 165 7.11 -6.76 5.68
CA SER A 165 6.44 -8.06 5.92
C SER A 165 6.41 -9.02 4.75
N ALA A 166 6.44 -8.53 3.51
CA ALA A 166 6.34 -9.37 2.32
C ALA A 166 7.56 -10.31 2.21
N PRO A 167 7.38 -11.53 1.65
CA PRO A 167 8.51 -12.36 1.26
C PRO A 167 9.47 -11.56 0.37
N ALA A 168 10.79 -11.80 0.52
CA ALA A 168 11.81 -11.06 -0.22
C ALA A 168 11.56 -11.08 -1.74
N THR A 169 11.16 -12.23 -2.28
CA THR A 169 10.83 -12.36 -3.71
C THR A 169 9.70 -11.42 -4.17
N VAL A 170 8.64 -11.26 -3.36
CA VAL A 170 7.55 -10.32 -3.66
C VAL A 170 8.03 -8.88 -3.54
N ARG A 171 8.71 -8.54 -2.45
CA ARG A 171 9.25 -7.19 -2.21
C ARG A 171 10.17 -6.77 -3.33
N ASP A 172 11.09 -7.64 -3.74
CA ASP A 172 12.12 -7.34 -4.73
C ASP A 172 11.51 -7.25 -6.14
N MET A 173 10.50 -8.07 -6.48
CA MET A 173 9.77 -7.93 -7.74
C MET A 173 8.99 -6.60 -7.83
N VAL A 174 8.29 -6.20 -6.76
CA VAL A 174 7.50 -4.95 -6.77
C VAL A 174 8.41 -3.74 -6.70
N MET A 175 9.23 -3.62 -5.66
CA MET A 175 10.10 -2.45 -5.47
C MET A 175 11.20 -2.36 -6.53
N GLY A 176 11.69 -3.48 -7.05
CA GLY A 176 12.66 -3.50 -8.15
C GLY A 176 12.10 -2.89 -9.43
N ASN A 177 10.81 -3.13 -9.72
CA ASN A 177 10.14 -2.50 -10.85
C ASN A 177 9.83 -1.02 -10.59
N LEU A 178 9.32 -0.66 -9.41
CA LEU A 178 9.02 0.74 -9.09
C LEU A 178 10.27 1.64 -9.13
N ARG A 179 11.44 1.13 -8.73
CA ARG A 179 12.72 1.85 -8.86
C ARG A 179 13.18 2.05 -10.31
N GLN A 180 12.61 1.29 -11.24
CA GLN A 180 12.88 1.37 -12.68
C GLN A 180 11.71 2.01 -13.43
N SER A 181 10.90 2.83 -12.76
CA SER A 181 9.82 3.58 -13.39
C SER A 181 10.35 4.42 -14.55
N THR A 182 9.64 4.38 -15.67
CA THR A 182 9.99 5.18 -16.85
C THR A 182 9.38 6.56 -16.74
N ARG A 183 10.03 7.56 -17.36
CA ARG A 183 9.49 8.93 -17.41
C ARG A 183 8.11 8.94 -18.03
N CYS A 184 7.94 8.35 -19.20
CA CYS A 184 6.63 8.26 -19.84
C CYS A 184 5.99 6.89 -19.59
N GLY A 185 4.67 6.87 -19.46
CA GLY A 185 3.89 5.65 -19.54
C GLY A 185 3.86 5.07 -20.95
N THR A 186 3.32 3.86 -21.13
CA THR A 186 3.13 3.27 -22.46
C THR A 186 2.17 4.08 -23.36
N ASP A 187 1.35 4.93 -22.74
CA ASP A 187 0.44 5.88 -23.38
C ASP A 187 1.09 7.24 -23.70
N GLY A 188 2.36 7.41 -23.37
CA GLY A 188 3.10 8.66 -23.57
C GLY A 188 2.90 9.71 -22.46
N PHE A 189 2.10 9.44 -21.43
CA PHE A 189 1.89 10.37 -20.32
C PHE A 189 3.18 10.56 -19.52
N ASP A 190 3.60 11.81 -19.27
CA ASP A 190 4.77 12.10 -18.43
C ASP A 190 4.44 11.85 -16.95
N GLN A 191 5.06 10.81 -16.40
CA GLN A 191 4.87 10.33 -15.03
C GLN A 191 5.81 11.02 -14.03
N LEU A 192 6.72 11.90 -14.48
CA LEU A 192 7.64 12.63 -13.62
C LEU A 192 6.95 13.89 -13.06
N PHE A 193 6.06 13.67 -12.09
CA PHE A 193 5.36 14.73 -11.37
C PHE A 193 5.26 14.41 -9.87
N GLY A 194 4.96 15.42 -9.05
CA GLY A 194 4.90 15.25 -7.59
C GLY A 194 6.28 15.03 -6.98
N ILE A 195 6.39 14.14 -5.98
CA ILE A 195 7.61 13.92 -5.19
C ILE A 195 8.88 13.78 -6.05
N PRO A 196 8.92 12.95 -7.12
CA PRO A 196 10.13 12.81 -7.94
C PRO A 196 10.51 14.04 -8.76
N ALA A 197 9.58 14.97 -8.99
CA ALA A 197 9.86 16.23 -9.69
C ALA A 197 10.29 17.36 -8.74
N THR A 198 10.11 17.19 -7.43
CA THR A 198 10.41 18.21 -6.42
C THR A 198 11.86 18.20 -5.96
N PHE A 199 12.53 17.05 -6.05
CA PHE A 199 13.94 16.91 -5.67
C PHE A 199 14.78 16.81 -6.94
N ASP A 200 15.93 17.50 -6.97
CA ASP A 200 16.95 17.23 -7.97
C ASP A 200 17.30 15.73 -7.92
N SER A 201 17.42 15.08 -9.07
CA SER A 201 17.79 13.66 -9.17
C SER A 201 19.00 13.38 -8.26
N PRO A 202 19.00 12.26 -7.50
CA PRO A 202 20.10 11.94 -6.59
C PRO A 202 21.47 11.85 -7.30
#